data_AF-A0A970AV85-F1
#
_entry.id   AF-A0A970AV85-F1
#
_cell.length_a   1.000
_cell.length_b   1.000
_cell.length_c   1.000
_cell.angle_alpha   90.00
_cell.angle_beta   90.00
_cell.angle_gamma   90.00
#
_symmetry.space_group_name_H-M   'P 1'
#
loop_
_entity.id
_entity.type
_entity.pdbx_description
1 polymer ?
#
loop_
_entity_poly.entity_id
_entity_poly.type
_entity_poly.pdbx_seq_one_letter_code
_entity_poly.pdbx_strand_id
1 'polypeptide(L)'
;MPVGADGLVERVRAALPAGQTIGIALSGGGDSTALLHLVLRAGLTVEAVTVDHRLRPESAAEAAGVAAACARLLVPHEVRVWDHGPVSGNLMDAARR
;
A
#
# COMPACT_ATOMS: atom_id res chain seq x y z
N MET A 1 -12.47 9.26 23.64
CA MET A 1 -11.07 8.83 23.86
C MET A 1 -10.43 8.64 22.50
N PRO A 2 -9.38 9.37 22.13
CA PRO A 2 -8.66 9.08 20.90
C PRO A 2 -8.13 7.65 21.00
N VAL A 3 -8.26 6.90 19.92
CA VAL A 3 -7.79 5.53 19.87
C VAL A 3 -6.26 5.59 19.86
N GLY A 4 -5.61 5.19 20.95
CA GLY A 4 -4.16 5.00 20.94
C GLY A 4 -3.77 3.98 19.87
N ALA A 5 -2.50 3.95 19.47
CA ALA A 5 -2.01 3.07 18.41
C ALA A 5 -2.40 1.59 18.62
N ASP A 6 -2.50 1.13 19.87
CA ASP A 6 -2.91 -0.23 20.21
C ASP A 6 -4.39 -0.51 19.89
N GLY A 7 -5.27 0.48 20.12
CA GLY A 7 -6.67 0.34 19.77
C GLY A 7 -6.92 0.36 18.26
N LEU A 8 -5.98 0.88 17.44
CA LEU A 8 -6.04 0.75 15.99
C LEU A 8 -5.59 -0.65 15.55
N VAL A 9 -4.54 -1.18 16.18
CA VAL A 9 -4.08 -2.56 15.93
C VAL A 9 -5.18 -3.57 16.22
N GLU A 10 -5.88 -3.45 17.35
CA GLU A 10 -6.98 -4.35 17.68
C GLU A 10 -8.16 -4.25 16.69
N ARG A 11 -8.46 -3.05 16.18
CA ARG A 11 -9.48 -2.90 15.12
C ARG A 11 -9.06 -3.59 13.83
N VAL A 12 -7.81 -3.45 13.42
CA VAL A 12 -7.28 -4.12 12.22
C VAL A 12 -7.32 -5.64 12.41
N ARG A 13 -6.88 -6.14 13.56
CA ARG A 13 -6.93 -7.57 13.90
C ARG A 13 -8.35 -8.12 13.87
N ALA A 14 -9.32 -7.37 14.39
CA ALA A 14 -10.72 -7.79 14.44
C ALA A 14 -11.42 -7.70 13.06
N ALA A 15 -11.01 -6.76 12.20
CA ALA A 15 -11.66 -6.50 10.92
C ALA A 15 -11.17 -7.40 9.77
N LEU A 16 -9.95 -7.93 9.87
CA LEU A 16 -9.33 -8.74 8.82
C LEU A 16 -9.35 -10.23 9.17
N PRO A 17 -9.46 -11.13 8.16
CA PRO A 17 -9.51 -12.56 8.41
C PRO A 17 -8.18 -13.08 8.96
N ALA A 18 -8.25 -13.81 10.08
CA ALA A 18 -7.11 -14.51 10.64
C ALA A 18 -6.73 -15.73 9.79
N GLY A 19 -5.43 -16.07 9.75
CA GLY A 19 -4.93 -17.26 9.06
C GLY A 19 -4.88 -17.18 7.53
N GLN A 20 -5.19 -16.02 6.94
CA GLN A 20 -5.05 -15.74 5.52
C GLN A 20 -3.99 -14.67 5.27
N THR A 21 -3.42 -14.66 4.07
CA THR A 21 -2.55 -13.58 3.60
C THR A 21 -3.41 -12.40 3.14
N ILE A 22 -3.13 -11.22 3.68
CA ILE A 22 -3.80 -9.97 3.33
C ILE A 22 -3.04 -9.28 2.21
N GLY A 23 -3.72 -8.96 1.11
CA GLY A 23 -3.17 -8.10 0.06
C GLY A 23 -3.37 -6.61 0.39
N ILE A 24 -2.32 -5.80 0.29
CA ILE A 24 -2.39 -4.34 0.49
C ILE A 24 -1.97 -3.60 -0.77
N ALA A 25 -2.83 -2.70 -1.24
CA ALA A 25 -2.45 -1.68 -2.21
C ALA A 25 -1.59 -0.61 -1.51
N LEU A 26 -0.30 -0.59 -1.82
CA LEU A 26 0.69 0.27 -1.19
C LEU A 26 1.18 1.34 -2.17
N SER A 27 0.61 2.53 -2.05
CA SER A 27 0.98 3.69 -2.88
C SER A 27 2.26 4.40 -2.45
N GLY A 28 2.77 4.11 -1.25
CA GLY A 28 3.86 4.88 -0.62
C GLY A 28 3.40 6.14 0.13
N GLY A 29 2.11 6.48 0.06
CA GLY A 29 1.52 7.53 0.87
C GLY A 29 1.46 7.18 2.37
N GLY A 30 1.24 8.19 3.21
CA GLY A 30 1.19 8.03 4.67
C GLY A 30 0.13 7.02 5.13
N ASP A 31 -1.07 7.06 4.55
CA ASP A 31 -2.19 6.20 4.96
C ASP A 31 -1.93 4.72 4.64
N SER A 32 -1.49 4.41 3.42
CA SER A 32 -1.21 3.02 3.02
C SER A 32 0.00 2.45 3.77
N THR A 33 1.00 3.29 4.04
CA THR A 33 2.15 2.93 4.87
C THR A 33 1.74 2.67 6.33
N ALA A 34 0.91 3.53 6.92
CA ALA A 34 0.39 3.34 8.27
C ALA A 34 -0.46 2.06 8.36
N LEU A 35 -1.31 1.79 7.37
CA LEU A 35 -2.09 0.55 7.31
C LEU A 35 -1.19 -0.68 7.26
N LEU A 36 -0.14 -0.69 6.43
CA LEU A 36 0.83 -1.79 6.41
C LEU A 36 1.44 -2.04 7.79
N HIS A 37 1.88 -0.99 8.48
CA HIS A 37 2.44 -1.12 9.83
C HIS A 37 1.42 -1.64 10.85
N LEU A 38 0.16 -1.21 10.77
CA LEU A 38 -0.90 -1.71 11.66
C LEU A 38 -1.20 -3.20 11.41
N VAL A 39 -1.23 -3.64 10.16
CA VAL A 39 -1.43 -5.06 9.79
C VAL A 39 -0.28 -5.93 10.29
N LEU A 40 0.97 -5.47 10.12
CA LEU A 40 2.16 -6.15 10.64
C LEU A 40 2.13 -6.23 12.18
N ARG A 41 1.79 -5.13 12.87
CA ARG A 41 1.65 -5.12 14.33
C ARG A 41 0.50 -5.99 14.83
N ALA A 42 -0.56 -6.16 14.02
CA ALA A 42 -1.65 -7.06 14.32
C ALA A 42 -1.23 -8.55 14.26
N GLY A 43 -0.04 -8.85 13.73
CA GLY A 43 0.49 -10.22 13.59
C GLY A 43 -0.13 -10.97 12.42
N LEU A 44 -0.63 -10.26 11.41
CA LEU A 44 -1.22 -10.84 10.21
C LEU A 44 -0.16 -10.99 9.11
N THR A 45 -0.31 -12.03 8.30
CA THR A 45 0.49 -12.22 7.08
C THR A 45 0.03 -11.25 6.01
N VAL A 46 0.97 -10.57 5.35
CA VAL A 46 0.65 -9.52 4.36
C VAL A 46 1.57 -9.60 3.14
N GLU A 47 0.99 -9.32 1.98
CA GLU A 47 1.69 -9.06 0.73
C GLU A 47 1.26 -7.69 0.20
N ALA A 48 2.17 -6.96 -0.44
CA ALA A 48 1.90 -5.60 -0.90
C ALA A 48 2.03 -5.49 -2.42
N VAL A 49 1.22 -4.62 -3.02
CA VAL A 49 1.30 -4.27 -4.44
C VAL A 49 1.30 -2.76 -4.62
N THR A 50 2.24 -2.25 -5.41
CA THR A 50 2.22 -0.85 -5.88
C THR A 50 1.82 -0.81 -7.34
N VAL A 51 0.84 0.02 -7.67
CA VAL A 51 0.47 0.29 -9.07
C VAL A 51 1.20 1.56 -9.52
N ASP A 52 2.16 1.39 -10.43
CA ASP A 52 2.85 2.48 -11.11
C ASP A 52 2.02 2.90 -12.33
N HIS A 53 1.31 4.01 -12.20
CA HIS A 53 0.46 4.57 -13.24
C HIS A 53 1.25 5.37 -14.31
N ARG A 54 2.55 5.61 -14.11
CA ARG A 54 3.43 6.39 -15.00
C ARG A 54 2.89 7.77 -15.42
N LEU A 55 1.96 8.33 -14.65
CA LEU A 55 1.38 9.64 -14.91
C LEU A 55 2.39 10.78 -14.70
N ARG A 56 3.47 10.50 -13.96
CA ARG A 56 4.59 11.42 -13.72
C ARG A 56 5.92 10.68 -13.92
N PRO A 57 6.99 11.38 -14.37
CA PRO A 57 8.31 10.78 -14.54
C PRO A 57 8.87 10.14 -13.26
N GLU A 58 8.51 10.67 -12.09
CA GLU A 58 9.00 10.23 -10.79
C GLU A 58 8.34 8.94 -10.29
N SER A 59 7.22 8.53 -10.91
CA SER A 59 6.38 7.42 -10.45
C SER A 59 7.14 6.10 -10.28
N ALA A 60 8.05 5.80 -11.22
CA ALA A 60 8.90 4.61 -11.14
C ALA A 60 9.89 4.66 -9.96
N ALA A 61 10.46 5.83 -9.68
CA ALA A 61 11.39 6.00 -8.55
C ALA A 61 10.64 5.95 -7.20
N GLU A 62 9.45 6.52 -7.14
CA GLU A 62 8.55 6.41 -5.98
C GLU A 62 8.20 4.94 -5.70
N ALA A 63 7.79 4.18 -6.73
CA ALA A 63 7.48 2.76 -6.61
C ALA A 63 8.70 1.92 -6.16
N ALA A 64 9.90 2.24 -6.66
CA ALA A 64 11.14 1.61 -6.20
C ALA A 64 11.46 1.91 -4.72
N GLY A 65 11.18 3.14 -4.26
CA GLY A 65 11.28 3.51 -2.85
C GLY A 65 10.35 2.70 -1.96
N VAL A 66 9.12 2.46 -2.43
CA VAL A 66 8.14 1.60 -1.75
C VAL A 66 8.63 0.14 -1.68
N ALA A 67 9.15 -0.40 -2.79
CA ALA A 67 9.70 -1.76 -2.82
C ALA A 67 10.85 -1.93 -1.81
N ALA A 68 11.75 -0.94 -1.73
CA ALA A 68 12.82 -0.95 -0.74
C ALA A 68 12.30 -0.87 0.70
N ALA A 69 11.20 -0.16 0.94
CA ALA A 69 10.56 -0.12 2.26
C ALA A 69 9.95 -1.48 2.65
N CYS A 70 9.24 -2.14 1.74
CA CYS A 70 8.71 -3.49 1.96
C CYS A 70 9.82 -4.51 2.22
N ALA A 71 10.93 -4.44 1.47
CA ALA A 71 12.08 -5.33 1.67
C ALA A 71 12.67 -5.21 3.09
N ARG A 72 12.78 -3.98 3.63
CA ARG A 72 13.25 -3.76 5.02
C ARG A 72 12.29 -4.32 6.07
N LEU A 73 11.01 -4.45 5.74
CA LEU A 73 9.98 -5.00 6.60
C LEU A 73 9.74 -6.51 6.37
N LEU A 74 10.50 -7.14 5.46
CA LEU A 74 10.32 -8.54 5.05
C LEU A 74 8.91 -8.84 4.51
N VAL A 75 8.32 -7.86 3.83
CA VAL A 75 7.00 -7.99 3.19
C VAL A 75 7.20 -8.29 1.70
N PRO A 76 6.68 -9.42 1.18
CA PRO A 76 6.66 -9.65 -0.26
C PRO A 76 5.92 -8.52 -0.96
N HIS A 77 6.54 -7.97 -2.00
CA HIS A 77 6.03 -6.80 -2.69
C HIS A 77 6.21 -6.93 -4.20
N GLU A 78 5.19 -6.48 -4.92
CA GLU A 78 5.22 -6.42 -6.38
C GLU A 78 4.87 -5.01 -6.88
N VAL A 79 5.58 -4.56 -7.92
CA VAL A 79 5.19 -3.36 -8.67
C VAL A 79 4.48 -3.80 -9.95
N ARG A 80 3.24 -3.36 -10.12
CA ARG A 80 2.48 -3.52 -11.36
C ARG A 80 2.44 -2.20 -12.09
N VAL A 81 2.90 -2.20 -13.34
CA VAL A 81 2.79 -1.04 -14.20
C VAL A 81 1.42 -1.06 -14.86
N TRP A 82 0.70 0.05 -14.73
CA TRP A 82 -0.52 0.29 -15.48
C TRP A 82 -0.24 1.29 -16.61
N ASP A 83 -0.50 0.89 -17.85
CA ASP A 83 -0.41 1.77 -19.01
C ASP A 83 -1.81 2.27 -19.38
N HIS A 84 -2.06 3.56 -19.12
CA HIS A 84 -3.34 4.22 -19.44
C HIS A 84 -3.40 4.72 -20.89
N GLY A 85 -2.32 4.65 -21.65
CA GLY A 85 -2.16 5.45 -22.87
C GLY A 85 -2.07 6.96 -22.57
N PRO A 86 -2.24 7.84 -23.57
CA PRO A 86 -2.20 9.28 -23.36
C PRO A 86 -3.37 9.75 -22.50
N VAL A 87 -3.05 10.35 -21.35
CA VAL A 87 -4.05 10.91 -20.42
C VAL A 87 -4.16 12.42 -20.64
N SER A 88 -5.34 12.90 -21.03
CA SER A 88 -5.69 14.33 -21.04
C SER A 88 -6.71 14.63 -19.94
N GLY A 89 -6.44 15.60 -19.06
CA GLY A 89 -7.39 16.03 -18.02
C GLY A 89 -6.93 15.73 -16.59
N ASN A 90 -7.85 15.34 -15.71
CA ASN A 90 -7.57 15.17 -14.28
C ASN A 90 -6.78 13.88 -14.00
N LEU A 91 -5.54 14.05 -13.54
CA LEU A 91 -4.60 12.96 -13.25
C LEU A 91 -5.10 12.00 -12.15
N MET A 92 -5.81 12.50 -11.14
CA MET A 92 -6.37 11.66 -10.07
C MET A 92 -7.55 10.81 -10.52
N ASP A 93 -8.36 11.32 -11.46
CA ASP A 93 -9.47 10.58 -12.05
C ASP A 93 -8.94 9.52 -13.02
N ALA A 94 -7.93 9.87 -13.83
CA ALA A 94 -7.27 8.93 -14.73
C ALA A 94 -6.62 7.74 -14.02
N ALA A 95 -6.08 7.93 -12.81
CA ALA A 95 -5.54 6.83 -12.00
C ALA A 95 -6.61 5.85 -11.50
N ARG A 96 -7.90 6.20 -11.54
CA ARG A 96 -9.01 5.39 -11.02
C ARG A 96 -9.80 4.65 -12.11
N ARG A 97 -9.50 4.87 -13.39
CA ARG A 97 -10.17 4.28 -14.56
C ARG A 97 -9.27 3.25 -15.22
#